data_AF-A0A225X109-F1
#
_entry.id   AF-A0A225X109-F1
#
_cell.length_a   1.000
_cell.length_b   1.000
_cell.length_c   1.000
_cell.angle_alpha   90.00
_cell.angle_beta   90.00
_cell.angle_gamma   90.00
#
_symmetry.space_group_name_H-M   'P 1'
#
loop_
_entity.id
_entity.type
_entity.pdbx_description
1 polymer ?
#
loop_
_entity_poly.entity_id
_entity_poly.type
_entity_poly.pdbx_seq_one_letter_code
_entity_poly.pdbx_strand_id
1 'polypeptide(L)'
;MAHESTPIAQAQLPLSLQESRRERSSGEWQHYKDNSTRITYGKTWAEDVQIYRTAKSVLPWLPDQQKLVKHVTRYEKSREEREFDPLLGRFREEGKELGLQQRESMELKRNLEKGRAAQLRTIQRFNIINNAPMYPGAQDPTDKQPVTHPYRKKSAADYNIVTNVPYNGTSAPGTSGCPSLKPYREFNILTNKYHDRHDERSEQDAVQAKQIAAEKFCKTRIFDPIRITYTNADREKEFLARRREEEQVHGKDRILLLPSHEQFSEGRLYNILNQRVINSAKLAAMDGKDQRTLNKIKKTAFETKMRELGETQQARDTNICLNRFAHKRHVESQVHGYDVVSNQLYVGRDAKAIAHPRTHASLSAWQTIKTGLLNSNRIAPKSSSAARLSSNQQAVRDTHMTKPNILIVEQDPSIVQVRQASYHRGICANGSFLWHLNSLHRTILC
;
A
#
# COMPACT_ATOMS: atom_id res chain seq x y z
N MET A 1 19.40 -51.40 -29.68
CA MET A 1 20.53 -50.97 -30.54
C MET A 1 20.20 -49.55 -30.98
N ALA A 2 20.84 -48.47 -30.57
CA ALA A 2 22.16 -48.25 -29.99
C ALA A 2 22.06 -47.31 -28.76
N HIS A 3 22.95 -47.52 -27.80
CA HIS A 3 23.17 -46.66 -26.66
C HIS A 3 24.21 -45.60 -27.05
N GLU A 4 23.91 -44.32 -26.90
CA GLU A 4 24.90 -43.24 -26.90
C GLU A 4 24.95 -42.60 -25.51
N SER A 5 26.00 -42.97 -24.80
CA SER A 5 26.36 -42.52 -23.46
C SER A 5 27.34 -41.35 -23.61
N THR A 6 26.96 -40.15 -23.17
CA THR A 6 27.87 -39.00 -23.05
C THR A 6 28.30 -38.80 -21.59
N PRO A 7 29.58 -38.51 -21.32
CA PRO A 7 30.17 -38.66 -20.00
C PRO A 7 30.01 -37.44 -19.10
N ILE A 8 29.94 -37.74 -17.80
CA ILE A 8 29.92 -36.85 -16.64
C ILE A 8 31.27 -36.14 -16.51
N ALA A 9 31.27 -34.81 -16.59
CA ALA A 9 32.43 -33.98 -16.26
C ALA A 9 32.52 -33.81 -14.73
N GLN A 10 33.52 -34.44 -14.12
CA GLN A 10 33.92 -34.26 -12.73
C GLN A 10 34.68 -32.93 -12.59
N ALA A 11 34.10 -31.96 -11.89
CA ALA A 11 34.81 -30.76 -11.47
C ALA A 11 35.61 -31.05 -10.19
N GLN A 12 36.93 -30.88 -10.29
CA GLN A 12 37.91 -31.06 -9.23
C GLN A 12 37.78 -29.95 -8.16
N LEU A 13 37.67 -30.38 -6.90
CA LEU A 13 37.87 -29.54 -5.72
C LEU A 13 39.38 -29.44 -5.41
N PRO A 14 39.91 -28.26 -5.03
CA PRO A 14 41.30 -28.13 -4.64
C PRO A 14 41.54 -28.57 -3.18
N LEU A 15 42.36 -29.62 -3.05
CA LEU A 15 43.46 -29.86 -2.10
C LEU A 15 43.50 -29.06 -0.79
N SER A 16 43.14 -29.80 0.27
CA SER A 16 43.86 -30.01 1.55
C SER A 16 45.05 -29.11 1.90
N LEU A 17 44.90 -28.37 3.01
CA LEU A 17 46.00 -27.92 3.85
C LEU A 17 46.06 -28.85 5.07
N GLN A 18 47.00 -29.81 5.01
CA GLN A 18 47.43 -30.61 6.16
C GLN A 18 48.25 -29.70 7.08
N GLU A 19 47.78 -29.48 8.30
CA GLU A 19 48.63 -29.04 9.39
C GLU A 19 48.65 -30.07 10.51
N SER A 20 49.88 -30.38 10.91
CA SER A 20 50.32 -31.55 11.64
C SER A 20 49.73 -31.64 13.04
N ARG A 21 48.98 -32.72 13.28
CA ARG A 21 48.57 -33.17 14.60
C ARG A 21 49.79 -33.76 15.32
N ARG A 22 50.46 -32.96 16.15
CA ARG A 22 51.42 -33.48 17.14
C ARG A 22 50.63 -34.04 18.32
N GLU A 23 50.58 -35.36 18.39
CA GLU A 23 50.21 -36.08 19.60
C GLU A 23 51.23 -35.77 20.70
N ARG A 24 50.77 -35.13 21.77
CA ARG A 24 51.42 -35.16 23.08
C ARG A 24 50.43 -35.77 24.07
N SER A 25 50.66 -37.05 24.34
CA SER A 25 50.85 -37.58 25.70
C SER A 25 49.97 -36.93 26.77
N SER A 26 48.86 -37.60 27.06
CA SER A 26 48.19 -37.74 28.37
C SER A 26 48.83 -36.96 29.53
N GLY A 27 48.31 -35.75 29.76
CA GLY A 27 48.30 -35.10 31.07
C GLY A 27 46.88 -35.18 31.60
N GLU A 28 46.68 -36.06 32.57
CA GLU A 28 45.43 -36.31 33.28
C GLU A 28 45.00 -35.03 34.04
N TRP A 29 44.15 -34.20 33.42
CA TRP A 29 43.54 -33.06 34.09
C TRP A 29 42.36 -33.57 34.91
N GLN A 30 42.62 -33.86 36.18
CA GLN A 30 41.60 -34.04 37.19
C GLN A 30 40.68 -32.81 37.20
N HIS A 31 39.46 -32.99 36.69
CA HIS A 31 38.38 -32.03 36.86
C HIS A 31 38.00 -31.98 38.34
N TYR A 32 38.62 -31.07 39.09
CA TYR A 32 38.08 -30.62 40.37
C TYR A 32 36.79 -29.87 40.11
N LYS A 33 35.66 -30.57 40.26
CA LYS A 33 34.35 -29.97 40.48
C LYS A 33 34.28 -29.42 41.89
N ASP A 34 35.05 -28.37 42.18
CA ASP A 34 34.87 -27.62 43.41
C ASP A 34 34.13 -26.31 43.12
N ASN A 35 32.88 -26.34 43.55
CA ASN A 35 31.94 -25.24 43.58
C ASN A 35 32.35 -24.26 44.70
N SER A 36 33.53 -23.65 44.55
CA SER A 36 34.19 -22.87 45.59
C SER A 36 34.45 -21.45 45.08
N THR A 37 33.57 -20.52 45.45
CA THR A 37 33.81 -19.08 45.45
C THR A 37 34.79 -18.67 46.55
N ARG A 38 35.84 -19.46 46.77
CA ARG A 38 36.87 -19.20 47.76
C ARG A 38 38.11 -18.80 47.00
N ILE A 39 38.47 -17.51 47.10
CA ILE A 39 39.69 -16.95 46.52
C ILE A 39 40.86 -17.73 47.12
N THR A 40 41.46 -18.62 46.33
CA THR A 40 42.65 -19.37 46.72
C THR A 40 43.86 -18.48 46.50
N TYR A 41 44.41 -17.93 47.58
CA TYR A 41 45.71 -17.27 47.56
C TYR A 41 46.82 -18.33 47.52
N GLY A 42 47.81 -18.12 46.65
CA GLY A 42 49.02 -18.94 46.57
C GLY A 42 49.80 -18.91 47.88
N LYS A 43 50.57 -19.97 48.18
CA LYS A 43 51.41 -20.03 49.39
C LYS A 43 52.59 -19.06 49.31
N THR A 44 52.93 -18.63 48.10
CA THR A 44 53.96 -17.62 47.84
C THR A 44 53.44 -16.56 46.87
N TRP A 45 54.01 -15.36 46.95
CA TRP A 45 53.64 -14.26 46.06
C TRP A 45 53.84 -14.59 44.58
N ALA A 46 54.89 -15.37 44.24
CA ALA A 46 55.13 -15.80 42.87
C ALA A 46 54.01 -16.72 42.34
N GLU A 47 53.49 -17.60 43.19
CA GLU A 47 52.36 -18.48 42.88
C GLU A 47 51.06 -17.67 42.73
N ASP A 48 50.86 -16.65 43.55
CA ASP A 48 49.72 -15.73 43.46
C ASP A 48 49.70 -14.93 42.15
N VAL A 49 50.87 -14.46 41.70
CA VAL A 49 51.03 -13.79 40.41
C VAL A 49 50.76 -14.74 39.25
N GLN A 50 51.13 -16.02 39.37
CA GLN A 50 50.82 -17.04 38.37
C GLN A 50 49.32 -17.35 38.34
N ILE A 51 48.68 -17.53 39.50
CA ILE A 51 47.22 -17.74 39.63
C ILE A 51 46.45 -16.54 39.05
N TYR A 52 46.90 -15.32 39.31
CA TYR A 52 46.29 -14.12 38.74
C TYR A 52 46.39 -14.08 37.20
N ARG A 53 47.55 -14.43 36.65
CA ARG A 53 47.76 -14.49 35.19
C ARG A 53 46.92 -15.59 34.54
N THR A 54 46.85 -16.77 35.15
CA THR A 54 46.03 -17.87 34.64
C THR A 54 44.54 -17.56 34.73
N ALA A 55 44.07 -16.99 35.85
CA ALA A 55 42.68 -16.57 36.02
C ALA A 55 42.26 -15.50 34.99
N LYS A 56 43.16 -14.56 34.64
CA LYS A 56 42.90 -13.57 33.58
C LYS A 56 42.91 -14.15 32.17
N SER A 57 43.62 -15.27 31.96
CA SER A 57 43.69 -15.93 30.65
C SER A 57 42.46 -16.80 30.34
N VAL A 58 41.70 -17.20 31.37
CA VAL A 58 40.49 -18.00 31.24
C VAL A 58 39.29 -17.06 31.11
N LEU A 59 38.62 -17.10 29.95
CA LEU A 59 37.39 -16.36 29.73
C LEU A 59 36.29 -16.89 30.69
N PRO A 60 35.49 -16.01 31.31
CA PRO A 60 34.46 -16.43 32.26
C PRO A 60 33.26 -17.15 31.61
N TRP A 61 33.23 -17.25 30.28
CA TRP A 61 32.23 -18.00 29.53
C TRP A 61 32.90 -19.05 28.64
N LEU A 62 32.24 -20.21 28.50
CA LEU A 62 32.67 -21.26 27.58
C LEU A 62 32.37 -20.80 26.13
N PRO A 63 33.33 -20.91 25.19
CA PRO A 63 33.13 -20.53 23.80
C PRO A 63 31.88 -21.19 23.16
N ASP A 64 31.57 -22.42 23.57
CA ASP A 64 30.44 -23.21 23.03
C ASP A 64 29.07 -22.74 23.55
N GLN A 65 29.03 -21.97 24.64
CA GLN A 65 27.77 -21.46 25.20
C GLN A 65 27.28 -20.21 24.48
N GLN A 66 28.14 -19.54 23.70
CA GLN A 66 27.78 -18.32 23.01
C GLN A 66 27.62 -18.58 21.51
N LYS A 67 26.36 -18.82 21.09
CA LYS A 67 26.02 -18.86 19.66
C LYS A 67 26.43 -17.54 19.03
N LEU A 68 27.33 -17.57 18.04
CA LEU A 68 27.67 -16.38 17.26
C LEU A 68 26.38 -15.75 16.72
N VAL A 69 26.11 -14.52 17.14
CA VAL A 69 25.00 -13.75 16.59
C VAL A 69 25.43 -13.33 15.19
N LYS A 70 24.93 -14.04 14.16
CA LYS A 70 25.14 -13.64 12.77
C LYS A 70 24.42 -12.30 12.57
N HIS A 71 25.20 -11.24 12.34
CA HIS A 71 24.65 -9.96 11.96
C HIS A 71 24.07 -10.06 10.54
N VAL A 72 22.75 -10.21 10.47
CA VAL A 72 22.03 -10.21 9.19
C VAL A 72 22.02 -8.79 8.64
N THR A 73 22.59 -8.63 7.46
CA THR A 73 22.57 -7.33 6.78
C THR A 73 21.18 -7.04 6.21
N ARG A 74 20.82 -5.76 6.07
CA ARG A 74 19.58 -5.36 5.37
C ARG A 74 19.49 -5.94 3.95
N TYR A 75 20.63 -6.20 3.33
CA TYR A 75 20.73 -6.78 2.00
C TYR A 75 20.37 -8.27 1.95
N GLU A 76 20.74 -9.04 2.98
CA GLU A 76 20.30 -10.45 3.11
C GLU A 76 18.80 -10.53 3.36
N LYS A 77 18.26 -9.70 4.27
CA LYS A 77 16.80 -9.62 4.49
C LYS A 77 16.04 -9.24 3.22
N SER A 78 16.52 -8.25 2.46
CA SER A 78 15.85 -7.84 1.23
C SER A 78 15.96 -8.84 0.08
N ARG A 79 16.79 -9.89 0.20
CA ARG A 79 16.80 -11.04 -0.72
C ARG A 79 15.83 -12.14 -0.25
N GLU A 80 15.70 -12.33 1.05
CA GLU A 80 14.72 -13.26 1.64
C GLU A 80 13.29 -12.78 1.42
N GLU A 81 13.04 -11.47 1.56
CA GLU A 81 11.74 -10.82 1.39
C GLU A 81 11.28 -10.70 -0.08
N ARG A 82 12.08 -11.13 -1.06
CA ARG A 82 11.67 -11.06 -2.48
C ARG A 82 10.62 -12.13 -2.78
N GLU A 83 9.52 -11.69 -3.37
CA GLU A 83 8.43 -12.59 -3.78
C GLU A 83 8.81 -13.48 -4.97
N PHE A 84 9.68 -12.98 -5.86
CA PHE A 84 10.07 -13.64 -7.09
C PHE A 84 11.57 -13.98 -7.07
N ASP A 85 11.90 -15.23 -7.40
CA ASP A 85 13.28 -15.69 -7.52
C ASP A 85 13.74 -15.61 -8.99
N PRO A 86 14.60 -14.65 -9.36
CA PRO A 86 15.00 -14.45 -10.75
C PRO A 86 15.91 -15.57 -11.28
N LEU A 87 16.56 -16.35 -10.41
CA LEU A 87 17.41 -17.45 -10.86
C LEU A 87 16.59 -18.69 -11.23
N LEU A 88 15.54 -18.97 -10.45
CA LEU A 88 14.64 -20.08 -10.73
C LEU A 88 13.50 -19.69 -11.68
N GLY A 89 13.27 -18.38 -11.88
CA GLY A 89 12.18 -17.86 -12.69
C GLY A 89 10.80 -18.19 -12.11
N ARG A 90 10.70 -18.36 -10.78
CA ARG A 90 9.48 -18.80 -10.08
C ARG A 90 9.19 -17.92 -8.87
N PHE A 91 7.92 -17.84 -8.49
CA PHE A 91 7.55 -17.23 -7.21
C PHE A 91 7.98 -18.13 -6.05
N ARG A 92 8.48 -17.53 -4.97
CA ARG A 92 8.84 -18.28 -3.75
C ARG A 92 7.62 -18.79 -3.01
N GLU A 93 6.51 -18.08 -3.13
CA GLU A 93 5.23 -18.50 -2.59
C GLU A 93 4.58 -19.53 -3.52
N GLU A 94 4.50 -20.78 -3.06
CA GLU A 94 3.94 -21.90 -3.82
C GLU A 94 2.49 -21.65 -4.28
N GLY A 95 1.69 -20.95 -3.46
CA GLY A 95 0.31 -20.62 -3.80
C GLY A 95 0.18 -19.67 -5.00
N LYS A 96 1.06 -18.66 -5.10
CA LYS A 96 1.08 -17.73 -6.24
C LYS A 96 1.57 -18.42 -7.51
N GLU A 97 2.61 -19.25 -7.39
CA GLU A 97 3.16 -20.03 -8.50
C GLU A 97 2.14 -21.03 -9.06
N LEU A 98 1.46 -21.78 -8.20
CA LEU A 98 0.39 -22.70 -8.62
C LEU A 98 -0.76 -21.96 -9.31
N GLY A 99 -1.14 -20.78 -8.80
CA GLY A 99 -2.16 -19.94 -9.42
C GLY A 99 -1.76 -19.45 -10.82
N LEU A 100 -0.49 -19.07 -11.01
CA LEU A 100 0.04 -18.68 -12.31
C LEU A 100 0.06 -19.87 -13.29
N GLN A 101 0.61 -21.01 -12.87
CA GLN A 101 0.69 -22.22 -13.69
C GLN A 101 -0.69 -22.73 -14.11
N GLN A 102 -1.70 -22.63 -13.24
CA GLN A 102 -3.08 -22.99 -13.59
C GLN A 102 -3.65 -22.05 -14.66
N ARG A 103 -3.40 -20.74 -14.55
CA ARG A 103 -3.84 -19.76 -15.56
C ARG A 103 -3.18 -20.00 -16.90
N GLU A 104 -1.87 -20.20 -16.92
CA GLU A 104 -1.10 -20.51 -18.12
C GLU A 104 -1.58 -21.83 -18.76
N SER A 105 -1.83 -22.86 -17.95
CA SER A 105 -2.38 -24.14 -18.42
C SER A 105 -3.78 -23.99 -19.05
N MET A 106 -4.67 -23.22 -18.42
CA MET A 106 -5.99 -22.94 -18.97
C MET A 106 -5.91 -22.13 -20.27
N GLU A 107 -5.02 -21.15 -20.33
CA GLU A 107 -4.83 -20.33 -21.53
C GLU A 107 -4.25 -21.15 -22.68
N LEU A 108 -3.28 -22.03 -22.41
CA LEU A 108 -2.73 -22.95 -23.38
C LEU A 108 -3.80 -23.90 -23.93
N LYS A 109 -4.63 -24.49 -23.07
CA LYS A 109 -5.77 -25.33 -23.48
C LYS A 109 -6.74 -24.54 -24.37
N ARG A 110 -7.11 -23.34 -23.94
CA ARG A 110 -8.01 -22.46 -24.71
C ARG A 110 -7.43 -22.10 -26.08
N ASN A 111 -6.14 -21.81 -26.16
CA ASN A 111 -5.47 -21.48 -27.41
C ASN A 111 -5.37 -22.70 -28.34
N LEU A 112 -5.09 -23.88 -27.80
CA LEU A 112 -5.14 -25.14 -28.56
C LEU A 112 -6.55 -25.44 -29.08
N GLU A 113 -7.58 -25.27 -28.26
CA GLU A 113 -8.98 -25.45 -28.67
C GLU A 113 -9.39 -24.44 -29.74
N LYS A 114 -8.99 -23.17 -29.60
CA LYS A 114 -9.22 -22.13 -30.60
C LYS A 114 -8.49 -22.44 -31.91
N GLY A 115 -7.24 -22.88 -31.85
CA GLY A 115 -6.45 -23.31 -33.00
C GLY A 115 -7.09 -24.51 -33.71
N ARG A 116 -7.52 -25.52 -32.94
CA ARG A 116 -8.25 -26.68 -33.45
C ARG A 116 -9.57 -26.28 -34.09
N ALA A 117 -10.35 -25.39 -33.47
CA ALA A 117 -11.59 -24.88 -34.03
C ALA A 117 -11.38 -24.09 -35.33
N ALA A 118 -10.31 -23.28 -35.40
CA ALA A 118 -9.95 -22.55 -36.62
C ALA A 118 -9.55 -23.50 -37.74
N GLN A 119 -8.71 -24.50 -37.44
CA GLN A 119 -8.30 -25.53 -38.39
C GLN A 119 -9.51 -26.32 -38.90
N LEU A 120 -10.47 -26.65 -38.02
CA LEU A 120 -11.71 -27.34 -38.39
C LEU A 120 -12.65 -26.49 -39.27
N ARG A 121 -12.59 -25.16 -39.19
CA ARG A 121 -13.32 -24.29 -40.13
C ARG A 121 -12.74 -24.35 -41.54
N THR A 122 -11.46 -24.68 -41.67
CA THR A 122 -10.73 -24.71 -42.95
C THR A 122 -10.65 -26.11 -43.56
N ILE A 123 -10.64 -27.17 -42.74
CA ILE A 123 -10.61 -28.58 -43.19
C ILE A 123 -12.00 -29.09 -43.57
N GLN A 124 -12.04 -30.13 -44.40
CA GLN A 124 -13.24 -30.84 -44.85
C GLN A 124 -14.17 -31.23 -43.69
N ARG A 125 -15.43 -30.79 -43.77
CA ARG A 125 -16.43 -30.78 -42.69
C ARG A 125 -17.10 -32.14 -42.44
N PHE A 126 -17.13 -32.97 -43.47
CA PHE A 126 -17.76 -34.28 -43.46
C PHE A 126 -16.70 -35.33 -43.72
N ASN A 127 -16.84 -36.48 -43.06
CA ASN A 127 -16.02 -37.63 -43.43
C ASN A 127 -16.44 -38.08 -44.83
N ILE A 128 -15.51 -38.01 -45.78
CA ILE A 128 -15.74 -38.20 -47.22
C ILE A 128 -16.41 -39.55 -47.53
N ILE A 129 -16.19 -40.55 -46.68
CA ILE A 129 -16.59 -41.93 -46.93
C ILE A 129 -18.04 -42.18 -46.49
N ASN A 130 -18.48 -41.57 -45.38
CA ASN A 130 -19.80 -41.83 -44.81
C ASN A 130 -20.69 -40.57 -44.71
N ASN A 131 -20.19 -39.42 -45.17
CA ASN A 131 -20.82 -38.10 -45.12
C ASN A 131 -21.33 -37.68 -43.72
N ALA A 132 -20.90 -38.37 -42.67
CA ALA A 132 -21.24 -38.01 -41.30
C ALA A 132 -20.43 -36.77 -40.90
N PRO A 133 -21.02 -35.86 -40.09
CA PRO A 133 -20.26 -34.77 -39.52
C PRO A 133 -19.12 -35.35 -38.68
N MET A 134 -17.88 -34.95 -38.94
CA MET A 134 -16.71 -35.46 -38.21
C MET A 134 -16.79 -35.22 -36.69
N TYR A 135 -17.63 -34.26 -36.25
CA TYR A 135 -17.89 -33.97 -34.84
C TYR A 135 -19.39 -33.73 -34.59
N PRO A 136 -20.00 -34.40 -33.59
CA PRO A 136 -21.38 -34.15 -33.19
C PRO A 136 -21.50 -32.79 -32.50
N GLY A 137 -22.34 -31.89 -33.02
CA GLY A 137 -22.62 -30.57 -32.44
C GLY A 137 -22.00 -29.36 -33.15
N ALA A 138 -21.28 -29.56 -34.26
CA ALA A 138 -20.81 -28.46 -35.10
C ALA A 138 -21.97 -27.82 -35.87
N GLN A 139 -22.42 -26.65 -35.41
CA GLN A 139 -23.42 -25.82 -36.11
C GLN A 139 -22.85 -25.28 -37.43
N ASP A 140 -23.68 -25.18 -38.47
CA ASP A 140 -23.25 -24.69 -39.77
C ASP A 140 -22.84 -23.21 -39.67
N PRO A 141 -21.67 -22.76 -40.19
CA PRO A 141 -21.37 -21.32 -40.27
C PRO A 141 -22.33 -20.55 -41.20
N THR A 142 -23.20 -21.28 -41.92
CA THR A 142 -24.34 -20.74 -42.67
C THR A 142 -25.56 -20.52 -41.76
N ASP A 143 -25.67 -21.27 -40.65
CA ASP A 143 -26.60 -21.04 -39.53
C ASP A 143 -26.04 -19.96 -38.59
N LYS A 144 -25.61 -18.83 -39.16
CA LYS A 144 -25.55 -17.61 -38.35
C LYS A 144 -27.00 -17.32 -37.98
N GLN A 145 -27.33 -17.48 -36.70
CA GLN A 145 -28.53 -16.87 -36.11
C GLN A 145 -28.66 -15.48 -36.73
N PRO A 146 -29.79 -15.15 -37.39
CA PRO A 146 -29.94 -13.86 -38.05
C PRO A 146 -29.69 -12.79 -36.99
N VAL A 147 -28.55 -12.12 -37.10
CA VAL A 147 -28.24 -10.98 -36.25
C VAL A 147 -29.35 -10.00 -36.53
N THR A 148 -30.24 -9.80 -35.56
CA THR A 148 -31.32 -8.83 -35.64
C THR A 148 -30.67 -7.46 -35.76
N HIS A 149 -30.41 -7.03 -36.99
CA HIS A 149 -30.14 -5.63 -37.27
C HIS A 149 -31.34 -4.85 -36.72
N PRO A 150 -31.13 -3.81 -35.89
CA PRO A 150 -32.23 -2.98 -35.41
C PRO A 150 -33.00 -2.51 -36.64
N TYR A 151 -34.23 -3.01 -36.74
CA TYR A 151 -35.13 -2.84 -37.86
C TYR A 151 -35.18 -1.36 -38.21
N ARG A 152 -34.79 -0.97 -39.43
CA ARG A 152 -35.22 0.33 -39.97
C ARG A 152 -36.74 0.34 -39.83
N LYS A 153 -37.27 1.17 -38.93
CA LYS A 153 -38.72 1.39 -38.83
C LYS A 153 -39.18 1.74 -40.23
N LYS A 154 -40.02 0.89 -40.82
CA LYS A 154 -40.71 1.23 -42.07
C LYS A 154 -41.58 2.42 -41.72
N SER A 155 -41.20 3.60 -42.20
CA SER A 155 -42.00 4.83 -42.18
C SER A 155 -43.18 4.68 -43.14
N ALA A 156 -44.01 3.66 -42.94
CA ALA A 156 -45.35 3.67 -43.51
C ALA A 156 -46.14 4.65 -42.65
N ALA A 157 -46.38 5.85 -43.18
CA ALA A 157 -47.32 6.78 -42.56
C ALA A 157 -48.71 6.12 -42.55
N ASP A 158 -49.45 6.25 -41.45
CA ASP A 158 -50.80 5.68 -41.26
C ASP A 158 -51.87 6.31 -42.17
N TYR A 159 -51.47 7.26 -43.01
CA TYR A 159 -52.31 8.01 -43.93
C TYR A 159 -51.67 8.09 -45.32
N ASN A 160 -52.50 8.04 -46.36
CA ASN A 160 -52.05 8.29 -47.72
C ASN A 160 -51.70 9.78 -47.87
N ILE A 161 -50.43 10.10 -48.09
CA ILE A 161 -49.90 11.49 -48.09
C ILE A 161 -50.56 12.36 -49.17
N VAL A 162 -51.14 11.76 -50.22
CA VAL A 162 -51.79 12.50 -51.30
C VAL A 162 -53.28 12.76 -51.01
N THR A 163 -53.97 11.89 -50.26
CA THR A 163 -55.43 11.97 -50.06
C THR A 163 -55.87 12.17 -48.61
N ASN A 164 -54.94 12.09 -47.65
CA ASN A 164 -55.13 12.35 -46.21
C ASN A 164 -56.24 11.53 -45.52
N VAL A 165 -56.58 10.35 -46.05
CA VAL A 165 -57.58 9.44 -45.45
C VAL A 165 -56.87 8.34 -44.65
N PRO A 166 -57.31 8.03 -43.41
CA PRO A 166 -56.72 6.95 -42.61
C PRO A 166 -57.01 5.58 -43.23
N TYR A 167 -56.03 4.68 -43.18
CA TYR A 167 -56.09 3.37 -43.80
C TYR A 167 -57.02 2.41 -43.01
N ASN A 168 -58.33 2.52 -43.20
CA ASN A 168 -59.29 1.57 -42.67
C ASN A 168 -59.31 0.35 -43.58
N GLY A 169 -58.61 -0.71 -43.16
CA GLY A 169 -58.41 -1.93 -43.93
C GLY A 169 -59.72 -2.67 -44.23
N THR A 170 -60.42 -2.29 -45.30
CA THR A 170 -61.30 -3.17 -46.07
C THR A 170 -61.55 -2.54 -47.44
N SER A 171 -61.60 -3.40 -48.46
CA SER A 171 -61.98 -3.12 -49.86
C SER A 171 -60.81 -2.78 -50.79
N ALA A 172 -60.29 -3.83 -51.43
CA ALA A 172 -59.68 -3.70 -52.75
C ALA A 172 -60.76 -3.29 -53.76
N PRO A 173 -60.52 -2.26 -54.59
CA PRO A 173 -61.17 -2.14 -55.87
C PRO A 173 -60.14 -2.29 -57.01
N GLY A 174 -60.47 -3.14 -57.97
CA GLY A 174 -60.07 -2.99 -59.36
C GLY A 174 -58.58 -3.13 -59.67
N THR A 175 -58.23 -4.28 -60.22
CA THR A 175 -57.21 -4.40 -61.27
C THR A 175 -57.44 -3.37 -62.38
N SER A 176 -56.82 -2.21 -62.26
CA SER A 176 -56.48 -1.33 -63.39
C SER A 176 -54.96 -1.22 -63.42
N GLY A 177 -54.41 -1.46 -64.61
CA GLY A 177 -53.03 -1.90 -64.82
C GLY A 177 -51.99 -1.12 -64.02
N CYS A 178 -51.21 -1.86 -63.24
CA CYS A 178 -49.93 -1.37 -62.76
C CYS A 178 -49.01 -1.30 -64.00
N PRO A 179 -48.67 -0.10 -64.53
CA PRO A 179 -47.71 -0.05 -65.62
C PRO A 179 -46.43 -0.66 -65.08
N SER A 180 -45.86 -1.58 -65.85
CA SER A 180 -44.53 -2.12 -65.61
C SER A 180 -43.57 -0.95 -65.37
N LEU A 181 -43.30 -0.62 -64.11
CA LEU A 181 -42.23 0.28 -63.69
C LEU A 181 -40.92 -0.45 -63.94
N LYS A 182 -40.59 -0.64 -65.23
CA LYS A 182 -39.22 -0.89 -65.62
C LYS A 182 -38.42 0.28 -65.04
N PRO A 183 -37.31 0.04 -64.31
CA PRO A 183 -36.52 1.12 -63.75
C PRO A 183 -36.12 2.04 -64.91
N TYR A 184 -36.75 3.22 -64.96
CA TYR A 184 -36.48 4.19 -65.99
C TYR A 184 -35.05 4.68 -65.77
N ARG A 185 -34.17 4.46 -66.75
CA ARG A 185 -32.79 4.93 -66.64
C ARG A 185 -32.84 6.45 -66.63
N GLU A 186 -32.27 7.07 -65.61
CA GLU A 186 -32.27 8.53 -65.46
C GLU A 186 -31.45 9.23 -66.56
N PHE A 187 -30.56 8.48 -67.21
CA PHE A 187 -29.67 8.92 -68.27
C PHE A 187 -29.97 8.22 -69.60
N ASN A 188 -30.15 9.02 -70.65
CA ASN A 188 -30.34 8.53 -72.01
C ASN A 188 -28.98 8.30 -72.68
N ILE A 189 -28.65 7.04 -72.94
CA ILE A 189 -27.36 6.64 -73.55
C ILE A 189 -27.26 7.07 -75.02
N LEU A 190 -28.39 7.20 -75.73
CA LEU A 190 -28.39 7.58 -77.14
C LEU A 190 -28.15 9.08 -77.34
N THR A 191 -28.70 9.91 -76.44
CA THR A 191 -28.57 11.37 -76.53
C THR A 191 -27.51 11.94 -75.59
N ASN A 192 -26.94 11.11 -74.71
CA ASN A 192 -25.95 11.50 -73.69
C ASN A 192 -26.48 12.62 -72.76
N LYS A 193 -27.80 12.62 -72.49
CA LYS A 193 -28.47 13.63 -71.66
C LYS A 193 -29.32 12.99 -70.57
N TYR A 194 -29.46 13.69 -69.45
CA TYR A 194 -30.44 13.34 -68.44
C TYR A 194 -31.84 13.68 -68.92
N HIS A 195 -32.83 12.90 -68.49
CA HIS A 195 -34.22 13.15 -68.86
C HIS A 195 -34.80 14.40 -68.21
N ASP A 196 -34.39 14.69 -66.97
CA ASP A 196 -34.83 15.86 -66.22
C ASP A 196 -33.61 16.70 -65.77
N ARG A 197 -33.67 18.02 -65.98
CA ARG A 197 -32.67 19.01 -65.53
C ARG A 197 -31.23 18.62 -65.86
N HIS A 198 -30.97 18.39 -67.15
CA HIS A 198 -29.68 17.91 -67.65
C HIS A 198 -28.49 18.76 -67.20
N ASP A 199 -28.59 20.07 -67.32
CA ASP A 199 -27.47 20.97 -67.02
C ASP A 199 -27.12 20.94 -65.53
N GLU A 200 -28.12 21.06 -64.65
CA GLU A 200 -27.94 20.98 -63.19
C GLU A 200 -27.32 19.65 -62.75
N ARG A 201 -27.82 18.52 -63.28
CA ARG A 201 -27.28 17.19 -62.94
C ARG A 201 -25.87 17.00 -63.50
N SER A 202 -25.62 17.45 -64.73
CA SER A 202 -24.29 17.38 -65.34
C SER A 202 -23.27 18.20 -64.55
N GLU A 203 -23.65 19.36 -64.03
CA GLU A 203 -22.81 20.15 -63.14
C GLU A 203 -22.55 19.44 -61.82
N GLN A 204 -23.58 18.84 -61.21
CA GLN A 204 -23.42 18.06 -59.97
C GLN A 204 -22.49 16.87 -60.18
N ASP A 205 -22.64 16.12 -61.26
CA ASP A 205 -21.77 15.00 -61.58
C ASP A 205 -20.34 15.44 -61.87
N ALA A 206 -20.15 16.58 -62.54
CA ALA A 206 -18.82 17.16 -62.76
C ALA A 206 -18.17 17.57 -61.42
N VAL A 207 -18.94 18.14 -60.49
CA VAL A 207 -18.48 18.46 -59.13
C VAL A 207 -18.13 17.18 -58.36
N GLN A 208 -18.98 16.15 -58.40
CA GLN A 208 -18.71 14.86 -57.77
C GLN A 208 -17.48 14.17 -58.36
N ALA A 209 -17.33 14.18 -59.69
CA ALA A 209 -16.16 13.64 -60.37
C ALA A 209 -14.88 14.36 -59.93
N LYS A 210 -14.92 15.68 -59.80
CA LYS A 210 -13.80 16.48 -59.25
C LYS A 210 -13.50 16.10 -57.79
N GLN A 211 -14.52 15.91 -56.95
CA GLN A 211 -14.34 15.47 -55.55
C GLN A 211 -13.72 14.07 -55.47
N ILE A 212 -14.24 13.10 -56.25
CA ILE A 212 -13.69 11.74 -56.31
C ILE A 212 -12.24 11.76 -56.82
N ALA A 213 -11.93 12.59 -57.81
CA ALA A 213 -10.57 12.76 -58.31
C ALA A 213 -9.64 13.37 -57.24
N ALA A 214 -10.11 14.39 -56.51
CA ALA A 214 -9.37 14.98 -55.40
C ALA A 214 -9.13 13.97 -54.27
N GLU A 215 -10.12 13.17 -53.90
CA GLU A 215 -9.95 12.09 -52.93
C GLU A 215 -8.93 11.05 -53.39
N LYS A 216 -8.99 10.62 -54.65
CA LYS A 216 -8.01 9.69 -55.24
C LYS A 216 -6.60 10.30 -55.24
N PHE A 217 -6.48 11.58 -55.55
CA PHE A 217 -5.23 12.33 -55.49
C PHE A 217 -4.67 12.33 -54.06
N CYS A 218 -5.48 12.70 -53.07
CA CYS A 218 -5.08 12.71 -51.65
C CYS A 218 -4.78 11.32 -51.08
N LYS A 219 -5.39 10.26 -51.63
CA LYS A 219 -5.10 8.85 -51.25
C LYS A 219 -3.74 8.39 -51.78
N THR A 220 -3.39 8.76 -53.02
CA THR A 220 -2.13 8.36 -53.66
C THR A 220 -0.95 9.22 -53.24
N ARG A 221 -1.18 10.51 -52.99
CA ARG A 221 -0.16 11.47 -52.54
C ARG A 221 -0.53 11.96 -51.16
N ILE A 222 0.08 11.33 -50.16
CA ILE A 222 -0.17 11.65 -48.75
C ILE A 222 0.60 12.92 -48.36
N PHE A 223 1.85 13.02 -48.80
CA PHE A 223 2.80 14.05 -48.39
C PHE A 223 3.47 14.69 -49.61
N ASP A 224 3.60 16.01 -49.58
CA ASP A 224 4.33 16.78 -50.59
C ASP A 224 5.72 17.13 -50.05
N PRO A 225 6.80 16.52 -50.56
CA PRO A 225 8.16 16.76 -50.06
C PRO A 225 8.71 18.14 -50.41
N ILE A 226 8.16 18.83 -51.42
CA ILE A 226 8.63 20.16 -51.81
C ILE A 226 8.06 21.21 -50.85
N ARG A 227 6.78 21.10 -50.53
CA ARG A 227 6.10 21.99 -49.58
C ARG A 227 6.32 21.58 -48.13
N ILE A 228 6.75 20.34 -47.90
CA ILE A 228 6.92 19.74 -46.57
C ILE A 228 5.59 19.78 -45.79
N THR A 229 4.47 19.58 -46.48
CA THR A 229 3.12 19.58 -45.89
C THR A 229 2.32 18.38 -46.40
N TYR A 230 1.33 17.97 -45.62
CA TYR A 230 0.37 16.98 -46.08
C TYR A 230 -0.53 17.57 -47.16
N THR A 231 -0.81 16.79 -48.20
CA THR A 231 -1.66 17.20 -49.31
C THR A 231 -3.11 17.41 -48.87
N ASN A 232 -3.56 16.67 -47.85
CA ASN A 232 -4.86 16.83 -47.24
C ASN A 232 -4.79 17.81 -46.05
N ALA A 233 -5.60 18.87 -46.11
CA ALA A 233 -5.65 19.93 -45.10
C ALA A 233 -6.06 19.43 -43.70
N ASP A 234 -6.92 18.42 -43.60
CA ASP A 234 -7.36 17.91 -42.29
C ASP A 234 -6.26 17.10 -41.61
N ARG A 235 -5.52 16.31 -42.39
CA ARG A 235 -4.33 15.59 -41.89
C ARG A 235 -3.21 16.54 -41.45
N GLU A 236 -3.02 17.63 -42.19
CA GLU A 236 -2.06 18.67 -41.80
C GLU A 236 -2.46 19.31 -40.46
N LYS A 237 -3.74 19.63 -40.26
CA LYS A 237 -4.23 20.16 -38.98
C LYS A 237 -4.01 19.18 -37.82
N GLU A 238 -4.30 17.90 -38.03
CA GLU A 238 -4.05 16.86 -37.03
C GLU A 238 -2.55 16.73 -36.71
N PHE A 239 -1.70 16.76 -37.73
CA PHE A 239 -0.25 16.72 -37.56
C PHE A 239 0.27 17.92 -36.77
N LEU A 240 -0.18 19.13 -37.12
CA LEU A 240 0.19 20.37 -36.41
C LEU A 240 -0.33 20.37 -34.97
N ALA A 241 -1.54 19.85 -34.73
CA ALA A 241 -2.08 19.70 -33.37
C ALA A 241 -1.20 18.75 -32.54
N ARG A 242 -0.90 17.55 -33.06
CA ARG A 242 -0.04 16.57 -32.41
C ARG A 242 1.36 17.13 -32.16
N ARG A 243 1.95 17.81 -33.14
CA ARG A 243 3.26 18.45 -33.01
C ARG A 243 3.28 19.49 -31.90
N ARG A 244 2.24 20.32 -31.77
CA ARG A 244 2.14 21.28 -30.65
C ARG A 244 2.01 20.60 -29.30
N GLU A 245 1.25 19.50 -29.23
CA GLU A 245 1.16 18.68 -28.01
C GLU A 245 2.53 18.09 -27.64
N GLU A 246 3.24 17.53 -28.62
CA GLU A 246 4.60 17.02 -28.46
C GLU A 246 5.57 18.12 -28.04
N GLU A 247 5.54 19.30 -28.65
CA GLU A 247 6.37 20.47 -28.28
C GLU A 247 6.07 20.94 -26.85
N GLN A 248 4.82 20.88 -26.40
CA GLN A 248 4.45 21.19 -25.02
C GLN A 248 4.94 20.15 -24.03
N VAL A 249 5.02 18.87 -24.42
CA VAL A 249 5.52 17.78 -23.57
C VAL A 249 7.05 17.74 -23.59
N HIS A 250 7.64 18.06 -24.74
CA HIS A 250 9.07 17.97 -25.00
C HIS A 250 9.86 18.82 -24.00
N GLY A 251 10.73 18.17 -23.24
CA GLY A 251 11.60 18.82 -22.27
C GLY A 251 11.03 18.93 -20.84
N LYS A 252 9.74 18.66 -20.62
CA LYS A 252 9.19 18.56 -19.24
C LYS A 252 9.84 17.41 -18.47
N ASP A 253 10.06 16.27 -19.14
CA ASP A 253 10.65 15.08 -18.54
C ASP A 253 12.14 15.22 -18.25
N ARG A 254 12.83 16.16 -18.91
CA ARG A 254 14.24 16.44 -18.65
C ARG A 254 14.47 16.87 -17.20
N ILE A 255 13.47 17.47 -16.55
CA ILE A 255 13.50 17.82 -15.13
C ILE A 255 13.54 16.57 -14.25
N LEU A 256 12.91 15.48 -14.67
CA LEU A 256 12.86 14.21 -13.93
C LEU A 256 14.16 13.40 -14.06
N LEU A 257 14.95 13.63 -15.11
CA LEU A 257 16.27 13.01 -15.28
C LEU A 257 17.35 13.63 -14.39
N LEU A 258 17.12 14.84 -13.86
CA LEU A 258 18.12 15.53 -13.05
C LEU A 258 18.39 14.79 -11.73
N PRO A 259 19.56 14.97 -11.12
CA PRO A 259 19.80 14.47 -9.78
C PRO A 259 18.75 14.97 -8.78
N SER A 260 18.40 14.13 -7.81
CA SER A 260 17.38 14.48 -6.81
C SER A 260 17.63 15.83 -6.14
N HIS A 261 18.89 16.17 -5.84
CA HIS A 261 19.23 17.47 -5.24
C HIS A 261 18.79 18.66 -6.10
N GLU A 262 18.99 18.60 -7.41
CA GLU A 262 18.55 19.65 -8.33
C GLU A 262 17.03 19.63 -8.54
N GLN A 263 16.43 18.45 -8.54
CA GLN A 263 14.97 18.30 -8.65
C GLN A 263 14.21 18.98 -7.51
N PHE A 264 14.76 18.91 -6.30
CA PHE A 264 14.20 19.53 -5.09
C PHE A 264 14.85 20.88 -4.78
N SER A 265 15.62 21.45 -5.72
CA SER A 265 16.18 22.77 -5.53
C SER A 265 15.07 23.82 -5.47
N GLU A 266 15.24 24.75 -4.54
CA GLU A 266 14.34 25.85 -4.26
C GLU A 266 13.88 26.61 -5.52
N GLY A 267 14.83 27.00 -6.39
CA GLY A 267 14.54 27.71 -7.64
C GLY A 267 13.70 26.92 -8.66
N ARG A 268 13.51 25.61 -8.47
CA ARG A 268 12.58 24.78 -9.27
C ARG A 268 11.25 24.51 -8.59
N LEU A 269 11.20 24.57 -7.26
CA LEU A 269 9.98 24.36 -6.50
C LEU A 269 9.14 25.64 -6.44
N TYR A 270 9.80 26.79 -6.31
CA TYR A 270 9.15 28.09 -6.23
C TYR A 270 9.83 29.14 -7.10
N ASN A 271 9.02 30.07 -7.60
CA ASN A 271 9.53 31.26 -8.27
C ASN A 271 9.79 32.34 -7.21
N ILE A 272 11.06 32.70 -7.04
CA ILE A 272 11.51 33.66 -6.02
C ILE A 272 10.89 35.05 -6.23
N LEU A 273 10.68 35.46 -7.48
CA LEU A 273 10.20 36.82 -7.80
C LEU A 273 8.71 36.98 -7.48
N ASN A 274 7.91 35.98 -7.84
CA ASN A 274 6.45 36.04 -7.73
C ASN A 274 5.91 35.30 -6.49
N GLN A 275 6.79 34.62 -5.74
CA GLN A 275 6.45 33.73 -4.61
C GLN A 275 5.40 32.67 -4.98
N ARG A 276 5.31 32.31 -6.26
CA ARG A 276 4.39 31.29 -6.75
C ARG A 276 5.08 29.93 -6.74
N VAL A 277 4.38 28.93 -6.24
CA VAL A 277 4.83 27.54 -6.26
C VAL A 277 4.74 27.02 -7.69
N ILE A 278 5.87 26.57 -8.23
CA ILE A 278 5.95 25.96 -9.56
C ILE A 278 5.53 24.50 -9.47
N ASN A 279 6.04 23.78 -8.46
CA ASN A 279 5.76 22.36 -8.26
C ASN A 279 5.33 22.08 -6.81
N SER A 280 4.02 22.09 -6.57
CA SER A 280 3.44 21.88 -5.24
C SER A 280 3.65 20.46 -4.71
N ALA A 281 3.63 19.45 -5.59
CA ALA A 281 3.79 18.05 -5.19
C ALA A 281 5.19 17.79 -4.62
N LYS A 282 6.24 18.29 -5.28
CA LYS A 282 7.62 18.14 -4.79
C LYS A 282 7.90 18.99 -3.56
N LEU A 283 7.30 20.17 -3.46
CA LEU A 283 7.39 21.01 -2.26
C LEU A 283 6.79 20.28 -1.04
N ALA A 284 5.58 19.73 -1.17
CA ALA A 284 4.96 18.94 -0.11
C ALA A 284 5.79 17.71 0.30
N ALA A 285 6.50 17.08 -0.65
CA ALA A 285 7.42 15.99 -0.35
C ALA A 285 8.65 16.44 0.45
N MET A 286 9.20 17.62 0.13
CA MET A 286 10.30 18.25 0.88
C MET A 286 9.83 18.60 2.30
N ASP A 287 8.69 19.29 2.42
CA ASP A 287 8.09 19.65 3.71
C ASP A 287 7.79 18.39 4.54
N GLY A 288 7.27 17.33 3.91
CA GLY A 288 7.02 16.07 4.57
C GLY A 288 8.30 15.41 5.12
N LYS A 289 9.45 15.58 4.47
CA LYS A 289 10.75 15.09 4.97
C LYS A 289 11.20 15.89 6.20
N ASP A 290 11.04 17.20 6.18
CA ASP A 290 11.41 18.08 7.29
C ASP A 290 10.46 17.90 8.48
N GLN A 291 9.16 17.72 8.23
CA GLN A 291 8.20 17.40 9.28
C GLN A 291 8.47 16.04 9.94
N ARG A 292 9.03 15.05 9.22
CA ARG A 292 9.39 13.76 9.84
C ARG A 292 10.47 13.90 10.90
N THR A 293 11.47 14.74 10.70
CA THR A 293 12.53 14.95 11.71
C THR A 293 11.96 15.65 12.94
N LEU A 294 11.15 16.69 12.73
CA LEU A 294 10.45 17.40 13.80
C LEU A 294 9.50 16.47 14.57
N ASN A 295 8.74 15.62 13.87
CA ASN A 295 7.82 14.67 14.49
C ASN A 295 8.56 13.60 15.31
N LYS A 296 9.75 13.16 14.88
CA LYS A 296 10.60 12.28 15.69
C LYS A 296 11.02 12.96 16.99
N ILE A 297 11.49 14.20 16.93
CA ILE A 297 11.92 14.97 18.12
C ILE A 297 10.73 15.19 19.07
N LYS A 298 9.58 15.58 18.52
CA LYS A 298 8.34 15.77 19.31
C LYS A 298 7.89 14.46 19.95
N LYS A 299 7.94 13.35 19.22
CA LYS A 299 7.60 12.01 19.73
C LYS A 299 8.52 11.62 20.88
N THR A 300 9.84 11.76 20.72
CA THR A 300 10.79 11.41 21.78
C THR A 300 10.60 12.27 23.03
N ALA A 301 10.37 13.58 22.85
CA ALA A 301 10.11 14.48 23.98
C ALA A 301 8.81 14.10 24.72
N PHE A 302 7.77 13.75 23.98
CA PHE A 302 6.50 13.29 24.55
C PHE A 302 6.66 11.96 25.30
N GLU A 303 7.35 10.98 24.71
CA GLU A 303 7.59 9.68 25.34
C GLU A 303 8.41 9.81 26.62
N THR A 304 9.46 10.64 26.64
CA THR A 304 10.25 10.93 27.84
C THR A 304 9.37 11.54 28.94
N LYS A 305 8.56 12.54 28.60
CA LYS A 305 7.62 13.16 29.55
C LYS A 305 6.62 12.14 30.12
N MET A 306 6.06 11.28 29.27
CA MET A 306 5.12 10.24 29.72
C MET A 306 5.80 9.20 30.61
N ARG A 307 7.06 8.86 30.33
CA ARG A 307 7.85 7.96 31.17
C ARG A 307 8.10 8.56 32.55
N GLU A 308 8.53 9.81 32.64
CA GLU A 308 8.75 10.52 33.90
C GLU A 308 7.46 10.59 34.73
N LEU A 309 6.31 10.86 34.09
CA LEU A 309 5.01 10.82 34.76
C LEU A 309 4.66 9.42 35.27
N GLY A 310 4.96 8.38 34.48
CA GLY A 310 4.78 6.99 34.91
C GLY A 310 5.67 6.62 36.10
N GLU A 311 6.94 7.00 36.07
CA GLU A 311 7.91 6.76 37.14
C GLU A 311 7.52 7.49 38.44
N THR A 312 7.10 8.76 38.33
CA THR A 312 6.64 9.53 39.49
C THR A 312 5.36 8.96 40.09
N GLN A 313 4.40 8.52 39.26
CA GLN A 313 3.19 7.85 39.73
C GLN A 313 3.52 6.51 40.40
N GLN A 314 4.40 5.70 39.80
CA GLN A 314 4.84 4.44 40.39
C GLN A 314 5.59 4.66 41.71
N ALA A 315 6.47 5.66 41.78
CA ALA A 315 7.17 6.04 43.01
C ALA A 315 6.18 6.49 44.10
N ARG A 316 5.13 7.24 43.73
CA ARG A 316 4.06 7.62 44.66
C ARG A 316 3.29 6.42 45.17
N ASP A 317 2.87 5.52 44.29
CA ASP A 317 2.06 4.36 44.66
C ASP A 317 2.85 3.37 45.51
N THR A 318 4.13 3.14 45.17
CA THR A 318 5.05 2.33 45.98
C THR A 318 5.28 2.96 47.35
N ASN A 319 5.45 4.29 47.43
CA ASN A 319 5.59 5.01 48.69
C ASN A 319 4.32 4.89 49.56
N ILE A 320 3.12 5.02 48.96
CA ILE A 320 1.85 4.79 49.66
C ILE A 320 1.76 3.36 50.19
N CYS A 321 2.14 2.36 49.37
CA CYS A 321 2.17 0.96 49.79
C CYS A 321 3.15 0.71 50.95
N LEU A 322 4.37 1.25 50.88
CA LEU A 322 5.37 1.13 51.95
C LEU A 322 4.90 1.82 53.24
N ASN A 323 4.31 3.01 53.13
CA ASN A 323 3.79 3.76 54.28
C ASN A 323 2.60 3.06 54.96
N ARG A 324 1.83 2.22 54.24
CA ARG A 324 0.76 1.41 54.87
C ARG A 324 1.31 0.42 55.89
N PHE A 325 2.52 -0.09 55.67
CA PHE A 325 3.17 -1.08 56.55
C PHE A 325 4.25 -0.48 57.45
N ALA A 326 4.54 0.81 57.32
CA ALA A 326 5.58 1.48 58.09
C ALA A 326 5.17 1.60 59.57
N HIS A 327 5.95 0.96 60.46
CA HIS A 327 5.75 1.04 61.91
C HIS A 327 5.69 2.48 62.43
N LYS A 328 6.53 3.37 61.86
CA LYS A 328 6.61 4.78 62.28
C LYS A 328 5.26 5.49 62.22
N ARG A 329 4.39 5.15 61.27
CA ARG A 329 3.04 5.71 61.16
C ARG A 329 2.19 5.47 62.42
N HIS A 330 2.31 4.29 63.03
CA HIS A 330 1.59 3.96 64.25
C HIS A 330 2.18 4.66 65.48
N VAL A 331 3.49 4.89 65.49
CA VAL A 331 4.17 5.61 66.57
C VAL A 331 3.86 7.10 66.49
N GLU A 332 3.90 7.70 65.30
CA GLU A 332 3.64 9.13 65.06
C GLU A 332 2.28 9.57 65.59
N SER A 333 1.23 8.74 65.44
CA SER A 333 -0.08 9.04 66.03
C SER A 333 -0.09 9.13 67.56
N GLN A 334 0.91 8.53 68.23
CA GLN A 334 1.01 8.47 69.69
C GLN A 334 2.04 9.47 70.24
N VAL A 335 2.84 10.13 69.38
CA VAL A 335 3.92 11.04 69.79
C VAL A 335 3.40 12.22 70.63
N HIS A 336 2.20 12.70 70.34
CA HIS A 336 1.62 13.85 71.04
C HIS A 336 1.11 13.53 72.45
N GLY A 337 0.99 12.25 72.83
CA GLY A 337 0.50 11.83 74.14
C GLY A 337 -1.04 11.90 74.32
N TYR A 338 -1.76 12.35 73.30
CA TYR A 338 -3.22 12.35 73.22
C TYR A 338 -3.70 12.06 71.80
N ASP A 339 -4.94 11.61 71.66
CA ASP A 339 -5.59 11.38 70.38
C ASP A 339 -5.96 12.71 69.72
N VAL A 340 -5.38 13.00 68.56
CA VAL A 340 -5.57 14.27 67.84
C VAL A 340 -7.03 14.49 67.42
N VAL A 341 -7.82 13.43 67.22
CA VAL A 341 -9.21 13.56 66.78
C VAL A 341 -10.17 13.74 67.96
N SER A 342 -9.96 13.02 69.05
CA SER A 342 -10.85 13.06 70.22
C SER A 342 -10.33 13.92 71.39
N ASN A 343 -9.11 14.46 71.28
CA ASN A 343 -8.39 15.20 72.33
C ASN A 343 -8.29 14.45 73.69
N GLN A 344 -8.42 13.13 73.69
CA GLN A 344 -8.30 12.33 74.91
C GLN A 344 -6.85 11.94 75.13
N LEU A 345 -6.37 12.11 76.36
CA LEU A 345 -5.02 11.71 76.75
C LEU A 345 -4.87 10.18 76.66
N TYR A 346 -3.69 9.71 76.27
CA TYR A 346 -3.36 8.29 76.29
C TYR A 346 -2.85 7.80 77.66
N VAL A 347 -2.63 8.73 78.59
CA VAL A 347 -2.15 8.48 79.95
C VAL A 347 -3.03 9.25 80.94
N GLY A 348 -3.46 8.61 82.04
CA GLY A 348 -4.32 9.22 83.05
C GLY A 348 -5.56 8.40 83.44
N ARG A 349 -6.42 8.96 84.28
CA ARG A 349 -7.59 8.28 84.87
C ARG A 349 -8.68 7.93 83.85
N ASP A 350 -8.85 8.78 82.84
CA ASP A 350 -9.82 8.61 81.74
C ASP A 350 -9.10 8.39 80.39
N ALA A 351 -7.95 7.71 80.43
CA ALA A 351 -7.10 7.53 79.26
C ALA A 351 -7.71 6.58 78.24
N LYS A 352 -7.59 6.93 76.96
CA LYS A 352 -7.97 6.05 75.86
C LYS A 352 -6.93 4.94 75.72
N ALA A 353 -7.40 3.68 75.71
CA ALA A 353 -6.52 2.52 75.56
C ALA A 353 -5.73 2.58 74.24
N ILE A 354 -4.41 2.44 74.34
CA ILE A 354 -3.50 2.43 73.19
C ILE A 354 -3.55 1.04 72.55
N ALA A 355 -3.97 0.95 71.29
CA ALA A 355 -3.83 -0.27 70.53
C ALA A 355 -2.37 -0.49 70.13
N HIS A 356 -1.75 -1.58 70.61
CA HIS A 356 -0.39 -1.92 70.21
C HIS A 356 -0.36 -2.33 68.73
N PRO A 357 0.50 -1.72 67.90
CA PRO A 357 0.60 -2.09 66.50
C PRO A 357 1.13 -3.52 66.38
N ARG A 358 0.64 -4.26 65.39
CA ARG A 358 1.14 -5.61 65.05
C ARG A 358 2.49 -5.59 64.31
N THR A 359 2.93 -4.41 63.89
CA THR A 359 4.25 -4.18 63.28
C THR A 359 5.28 -3.93 64.37
N HIS A 360 6.56 -4.20 64.10
CA HIS A 360 7.68 -3.85 65.00
C HIS A 360 8.56 -2.75 64.40
N ALA A 361 9.20 -1.96 65.27
CA ALA A 361 10.22 -1.00 64.83
C ALA A 361 11.36 -1.74 64.14
N SER A 362 11.98 -1.12 63.13
CA SER A 362 13.16 -1.68 62.48
C SER A 362 14.25 -1.91 63.53
N LEU A 363 14.61 -3.17 63.77
CA LEU A 363 15.65 -3.50 64.73
C LEU A 363 16.99 -2.99 64.21
N SER A 364 17.79 -2.40 65.10
CA SER A 364 19.19 -2.09 64.79
C SER A 364 19.96 -3.39 64.52
N ALA A 365 21.03 -3.33 63.71
CA ALA A 365 21.87 -4.48 63.41
C ALA A 365 22.35 -5.21 64.69
N TRP A 366 22.71 -4.45 65.72
CA TRP A 366 23.11 -5.00 67.02
C TRP A 366 21.97 -5.65 67.80
N GLN A 367 20.76 -5.10 67.71
CA GLN A 367 19.57 -5.69 68.34
C GLN A 367 19.17 -6.99 67.64
N THR A 368 19.30 -7.03 66.32
CA THR A 368 19.07 -8.23 65.49
C THR A 368 20.00 -9.37 65.91
N ILE A 369 21.28 -9.08 66.14
CA ILE A 369 22.26 -10.07 66.60
C ILE A 369 21.92 -10.57 68.01
N LYS A 370 21.53 -9.69 68.93
CA LYS A 370 21.20 -10.06 70.32
C LYS A 370 19.92 -10.89 70.44
N THR A 371 18.90 -10.57 69.65
CA THR A 371 17.61 -11.29 69.71
C THR A 371 17.61 -12.54 68.84
N GLY A 372 18.57 -12.69 67.92
CA GLY A 372 18.61 -13.79 66.94
C GLY A 372 17.45 -13.77 65.95
N LEU A 373 16.58 -12.76 66.01
CA LEU A 373 15.47 -12.57 65.08
C LEU A 373 16.03 -11.99 63.79
N LEU A 374 15.95 -12.75 62.69
CA LEU A 374 16.29 -12.24 61.37
C LEU A 374 15.44 -10.99 61.09
N ASN A 375 16.08 -9.93 60.60
CA ASN A 375 15.44 -8.67 60.23
C ASN A 375 14.64 -8.84 58.93
N SER A 376 13.75 -9.82 58.88
CA SER A 376 12.95 -10.14 57.71
C SER A 376 11.60 -9.46 57.82
N ASN A 377 11.50 -8.27 57.25
CA ASN A 377 10.22 -7.70 56.80
C ASN A 377 9.63 -8.48 55.61
N ARG A 378 9.87 -9.80 55.53
CA ARG A 378 9.39 -10.64 54.43
C ARG A 378 8.03 -11.20 54.85
N ILE A 379 6.97 -10.53 54.41
CA ILE A 379 5.65 -11.16 54.32
C ILE A 379 5.82 -12.32 53.33
N ALA A 380 6.00 -13.54 53.85
CA ALA A 380 5.96 -14.73 53.02
C ALA A 380 4.54 -14.85 52.43
N PRO A 381 4.37 -15.06 51.12
CA PRO A 381 3.07 -15.42 50.58
C PRO A 381 2.66 -16.75 51.21
N LYS A 382 1.47 -16.80 51.81
CA LYS A 382 0.89 -18.02 52.38
C LYS A 382 0.95 -19.15 51.36
N SER A 383 1.73 -20.18 51.62
CA SER A 383 1.60 -21.48 50.99
C SER A 383 0.27 -22.09 51.45
N SER A 384 -0.74 -22.06 50.59
CA SER A 384 -2.02 -22.70 50.84
C SER A 384 -1.92 -24.19 50.55
N SER A 385 -1.77 -24.99 51.61
CA SER A 385 -2.09 -26.42 51.60
C SER A 385 -3.39 -26.65 52.35
N ALA A 386 -4.49 -26.83 51.62
CA ALA A 386 -5.65 -27.60 52.07
C ALA A 386 -6.59 -27.82 50.89
N ALA A 387 -6.45 -28.98 50.26
CA ALA A 387 -7.51 -29.58 49.48
C ALA A 387 -8.74 -29.79 50.38
N ARG A 388 -9.88 -29.22 50.01
CA ARG A 388 -11.20 -29.73 50.39
C ARG A 388 -12.12 -29.65 49.18
N LEU A 389 -12.53 -30.85 48.75
CA LEU A 389 -13.63 -31.10 47.84
C LEU A 389 -14.96 -30.63 48.45
N SER A 390 -15.75 -29.90 47.66
CA SER A 390 -17.23 -29.95 47.65
C SER A 390 -17.67 -29.20 46.38
N SER A 391 -18.01 -29.92 45.31
CA SER A 391 -19.38 -30.27 44.89
C SER A 391 -20.15 -29.14 44.19
N ASN A 392 -20.26 -29.28 42.88
CA ASN A 392 -21.31 -28.83 41.96
C ASN A 392 -22.46 -27.99 42.54
N GLN A 393 -22.59 -26.77 42.03
CA GLN A 393 -23.86 -26.29 41.47
C GLN A 393 -23.59 -25.46 40.20
N GLN A 394 -24.25 -25.87 39.11
CA GLN A 394 -24.35 -25.16 37.85
C GLN A 394 -25.08 -23.82 38.04
N ALA A 395 -24.55 -22.77 37.43
CA ALA A 395 -25.36 -21.64 36.99
C ALA A 395 -24.80 -21.12 35.67
N VAL A 396 -25.49 -21.55 34.61
CA VAL A 396 -25.51 -20.93 33.28
C VAL A 396 -25.67 -19.43 33.42
N ARG A 397 -24.81 -18.65 32.76
CA ARG A 397 -25.17 -17.32 32.25
C ARG A 397 -24.27 -16.93 31.08
N ASP A 398 -24.89 -17.00 29.91
CA ASP A 398 -24.52 -16.31 28.69
C ASP A 398 -24.17 -14.85 28.97
N THR A 399 -23.02 -14.41 28.44
CA THR A 399 -22.83 -12.99 28.13
C THR A 399 -22.36 -12.86 26.69
N HIS A 400 -23.33 -12.53 25.84
CA HIS A 400 -23.12 -11.89 24.55
C HIS A 400 -22.26 -10.64 24.76
N MET A 401 -21.04 -10.64 24.22
CA MET A 401 -20.28 -9.41 23.98
C MET A 401 -20.57 -8.94 22.56
N THR A 402 -21.49 -8.00 22.47
CA THR A 402 -21.82 -7.18 21.31
C THR A 402 -20.57 -6.42 20.87
N LYS A 403 -20.09 -6.71 19.66
CA LYS A 403 -19.10 -5.87 18.97
C LYS A 403 -19.78 -4.54 18.60
N PRO A 404 -19.17 -3.36 18.86
CA PRO A 404 -19.65 -2.14 18.24
C PRO A 404 -19.29 -2.14 16.75
N ASN A 405 -20.32 -2.10 15.90
CA ASN A 405 -20.23 -1.77 14.49
C ASN A 405 -19.65 -0.36 14.35
N ILE A 406 -18.38 -0.27 13.95
CA ILE A 406 -17.81 0.97 13.42
C ILE A 406 -18.14 0.98 11.92
N LEU A 407 -19.22 1.69 11.58
CA LEU A 407 -19.49 2.13 10.22
C LEU A 407 -18.40 3.13 9.82
N ILE A 408 -17.46 2.70 8.99
CA ILE A 408 -16.56 3.59 8.26
C ILE A 408 -17.40 4.18 7.13
N VAL A 409 -17.84 5.43 7.33
CA VAL A 409 -18.38 6.26 6.25
C VAL A 409 -17.17 6.84 5.52
N GLU A 410 -16.89 6.34 4.33
CA GLU A 410 -16.01 7.00 3.37
C GLU A 410 -16.67 8.33 2.95
N GLN A 411 -16.04 9.45 3.29
CA GLN A 411 -16.36 10.75 2.72
C GLN A 411 -15.27 11.12 1.71
N ASP A 412 -15.65 11.17 0.45
CA ASP A 412 -14.87 11.73 -0.64
C ASP A 412 -14.54 13.22 -0.39
N PRO A 413 -13.28 13.66 -0.57
CA PRO A 413 -12.95 15.07 -0.55
C PRO A 413 -13.13 15.65 -1.96
N SER A 414 -14.37 15.98 -2.33
CA SER A 414 -14.60 16.92 -3.42
C SER A 414 -15.67 17.92 -3.01
N ILE A 415 -15.39 19.20 -3.27
CA ILE A 415 -16.23 20.38 -3.02
C ILE A 415 -16.10 20.98 -1.61
N VAL A 416 -15.06 21.80 -1.41
CA VAL A 416 -15.15 22.95 -0.49
C VAL A 416 -15.28 24.20 -1.34
N GLN A 417 -16.53 24.60 -1.56
CA GLN A 417 -16.88 25.92 -2.05
C GLN A 417 -16.62 26.97 -0.98
N VAL A 418 -16.02 28.05 -1.44
CA VAL A 418 -15.90 29.37 -0.83
C VAL A 418 -17.17 29.77 -0.07
N ARG A 419 -17.04 30.08 1.22
CA ARG A 419 -17.92 31.03 1.91
C ARG A 419 -17.07 31.99 2.73
N GLN A 420 -16.98 33.22 2.22
CA GLN A 420 -16.61 34.40 2.99
C GLN A 420 -17.67 34.61 4.08
N ALA A 421 -17.23 34.70 5.33
CA ALA A 421 -18.02 35.25 6.42
C ALA A 421 -17.19 36.36 7.07
N SER A 422 -17.58 37.58 6.74
CA SER A 422 -17.17 38.83 7.34
C SER A 422 -17.55 38.86 8.82
N TYR A 423 -16.56 38.94 9.70
CA TYR A 423 -16.77 39.38 11.08
C TYR A 423 -16.16 40.78 11.26
N HIS A 424 -17.06 41.75 11.35
CA HIS A 424 -16.82 43.07 11.92
C HIS A 424 -16.36 42.92 13.37
N ARG A 425 -15.18 43.45 13.69
CA ARG A 425 -14.93 44.10 14.98
C ARG A 425 -14.19 45.40 14.72
N GLY A 426 -14.88 46.49 15.04
CA GLY A 426 -14.33 47.83 14.99
C GLY A 426 -13.31 48.04 16.10
N ILE A 427 -12.25 48.75 15.75
CA ILE A 427 -11.46 49.56 16.67
C ILE A 427 -11.24 50.89 15.97
N CYS A 428 -11.79 51.94 16.58
CA CYS A 428 -11.57 53.33 16.21
C CYS A 428 -10.11 53.72 16.51
N ALA A 429 -9.43 54.34 15.55
CA ALA A 429 -8.34 55.27 15.85
C ALA A 429 -8.14 56.24 14.69
N ASN A 430 -8.44 57.50 15.01
CA ASN A 430 -8.17 58.76 14.33
C ASN A 430 -6.93 58.79 13.42
N GLY A 431 -7.08 59.41 12.25
CA GLY A 431 -5.96 59.77 11.38
C GLY A 431 -6.40 60.43 10.08
N SER A 432 -6.89 61.67 10.18
CA SER A 432 -7.10 62.57 9.06
C SER A 432 -5.82 62.70 8.21
N PHE A 433 -5.90 62.49 6.91
CA PHE A 433 -5.09 63.26 5.94
C PHE A 433 -5.80 63.37 4.59
N LEU A 434 -5.79 64.60 4.09
CA LEU A 434 -6.49 65.14 2.94
C LEU A 434 -5.73 64.87 1.62
N TRP A 435 -6.51 64.71 0.54
CA TRP A 435 -6.30 65.17 -0.86
C TRP A 435 -5.18 64.54 -1.72
N HIS A 436 -5.55 63.93 -2.86
CA HIS A 436 -5.57 64.60 -4.18
C HIS A 436 -6.08 63.69 -5.31
N LEU A 437 -6.90 64.28 -6.19
CA LEU A 437 -7.29 63.82 -7.53
C LEU A 437 -6.11 63.97 -8.52
N ASN A 438 -5.99 63.04 -9.47
CA ASN A 438 -5.70 63.25 -10.91
C ASN A 438 -5.41 61.87 -11.55
N SER A 439 -6.13 61.40 -12.58
CA SER A 439 -6.28 61.88 -13.96
C SER A 439 -5.36 61.13 -14.94
N LEU A 440 -5.97 60.73 -16.07
CA LEU A 440 -5.42 60.44 -17.41
C LEU A 440 -4.85 59.04 -17.76
N HIS A 441 -5.60 58.39 -18.65
CA HIS A 441 -5.20 57.95 -20.00
C HIS A 441 -3.77 57.45 -20.23
N ARG A 442 -3.65 56.22 -20.77
CA ARG A 442 -2.94 55.97 -22.04
C ARG A 442 -3.25 54.58 -22.62
N THR A 443 -4.09 54.60 -23.65
CA THR A 443 -3.97 53.80 -24.87
C THR A 443 -2.54 53.87 -25.40
N ILE A 444 -1.95 52.75 -25.86
CA ILE A 444 -0.96 52.70 -26.94
C ILE A 444 -1.10 51.33 -27.61
N LEU A 445 -1.42 51.39 -28.91
CA LEU A 445 -1.24 50.37 -29.92
C LEU A 445 0.25 50.15 -30.18
N CYS A 446 0.66 48.90 -30.35
CA CYS A 446 1.53 48.41 -31.44
C CYS A 446 1.18 46.94 -31.67
#